data_AF-A0A1B6CNJ2-F1
#
_entry.id   AF-A0A1B6CNJ2-F1
#
_cell.length_a   1.000
_cell.length_b   1.000
_cell.length_c   1.000
_cell.angle_alpha   90.00
_cell.angle_beta   90.00
_cell.angle_gamma   90.00
#
_symmetry.space_group_name_H-M   'P 1'
#
loop_
_entity.id
_entity.type
_entity.pdbx_description
1 polymer ?
#
loop_
_entity_poly.entity_id
_entity_poly.type
_entity_poly.pdbx_seq_one_letter_code
_entity_poly.pdbx_strand_id
1 'polypeptide(L)'
;LLEFYSDCMFKAPHFHQLSYIAEPSEVYAYQFQQNGIDLLRNSFNISGAGHGTELIYLFGPTLMQQIVGRRFTPNEDRLSVTLKRLWVEFIRQGSVRTNPYSYVTVWRRYNNDEDNFIVLKTNNNQPPQQSVIHYPSTEDLIFRHRISLWNDLLPKLHNITNQDIIPAKIEPTGMHLTTDQPYRSAMYTLIAFVIVLLILLIICVVLLKRRAKERERDLF
;
A
#
# COMPACT_ATOMS: atom_id res chain seq x y z
N LEU A 1 -7.44 -0.62 8.99
CA LEU A 1 -6.28 0.28 8.82
C LEU A 1 -5.58 0.08 7.47
N LEU A 2 -5.16 -1.14 7.12
CA LEU A 2 -4.48 -1.41 5.83
C LEU A 2 -5.32 -1.03 4.62
N GLU A 3 -6.61 -1.36 4.60
CA GLU A 3 -7.51 -0.98 3.51
C GLU A 3 -7.69 0.53 3.41
N PHE A 4 -7.85 1.22 4.55
CA PHE A 4 -7.97 2.68 4.60
C PHE A 4 -6.74 3.34 3.98
N TYR A 5 -5.53 2.91 4.36
CA TYR A 5 -4.28 3.39 3.78
C TYR A 5 -4.19 3.09 2.28
N SER A 6 -4.54 1.86 1.88
CA SER A 6 -4.51 1.45 0.47
C SER A 6 -5.50 2.25 -0.38
N ASP A 7 -6.68 2.52 0.17
CA ASP A 7 -7.73 3.25 -0.51
C ASP A 7 -7.34 4.72 -0.68
N CYS A 8 -6.82 5.40 0.34
CA CYS A 8 -6.45 6.82 0.23
C CYS A 8 -5.17 7.06 -0.57
N MET A 9 -4.15 6.20 -0.43
CA MET A 9 -2.84 6.43 -1.06
C MET A 9 -2.77 5.91 -2.50
N PHE A 10 -3.51 4.86 -2.84
CA PHE A 10 -3.38 4.19 -4.13
C PHE A 10 -4.70 4.12 -4.90
N LYS A 11 -5.74 3.50 -4.33
CA LYS A 11 -6.94 3.20 -5.12
C LYS A 11 -7.73 4.45 -5.49
N ALA A 12 -8.10 5.29 -4.52
CA ALA A 12 -8.89 6.49 -4.76
C ALA A 12 -8.25 7.43 -5.80
N PRO A 13 -6.96 7.82 -5.67
CA PRO A 13 -6.32 8.66 -6.67
C PRO A 13 -6.20 7.94 -8.03
N HIS A 14 -5.90 6.64 -8.05
CA HIS A 14 -5.84 5.87 -9.30
C HIS A 14 -7.20 5.84 -10.02
N PHE A 15 -8.29 5.58 -9.31
CA PHE A 15 -9.64 5.58 -9.90
C PHE A 15 -10.08 6.97 -10.34
N HIS A 16 -9.68 8.02 -9.61
CA HIS A 16 -9.92 9.39 -10.04
C HIS A 16 -9.15 9.72 -11.32
N GLN A 17 -7.88 9.33 -11.42
CA GLN A 17 -7.12 9.48 -12.65
C GLN A 17 -7.77 8.70 -13.80
N LEU A 18 -8.17 7.45 -13.53
CA LEU A 18 -8.77 6.54 -14.49
C LEU A 18 -10.03 7.14 -15.12
N SER A 19 -10.86 7.83 -14.34
CA SER A 19 -12.07 8.46 -14.86
C SER A 19 -11.79 9.55 -15.89
N TYR A 20 -10.69 10.30 -15.77
CA TYR A 20 -10.33 11.34 -16.73
C TYR A 20 -9.63 10.80 -17.98
N ILE A 21 -8.83 9.73 -17.86
CA ILE A 21 -8.07 9.20 -19.00
C ILE A 21 -8.90 8.23 -19.87
N ALA A 22 -9.98 7.66 -19.33
CA ALA A 22 -10.80 6.67 -20.04
C ALA A 22 -11.55 7.25 -21.25
N GLU A 23 -11.95 8.52 -21.20
CA GLU A 23 -12.72 9.18 -22.27
C GLU A 23 -11.88 9.46 -23.52
N PRO A 24 -10.67 10.06 -23.43
CA PRO A 24 -9.87 10.38 -24.62
C PRO A 24 -9.01 9.22 -25.15
N SER A 25 -8.78 8.15 -24.37
CA SER A 25 -7.78 7.13 -24.67
C SER A 25 -8.27 5.69 -24.50
N GLU A 26 -7.64 4.76 -25.20
CA GLU A 26 -7.81 3.34 -24.93
C GLU A 26 -7.08 2.96 -23.65
N VAL A 27 -7.84 2.79 -22.58
CA VAL A 27 -7.30 2.49 -21.25
C VAL A 27 -7.65 1.06 -20.87
N TYR A 28 -6.69 0.38 -20.24
CA TYR A 28 -6.86 -0.97 -19.72
C TYR A 28 -6.48 -0.97 -18.25
N ALA A 29 -7.39 -1.43 -17.40
CA ALA A 29 -7.17 -1.51 -15.96
C ALA A 29 -7.15 -2.96 -15.49
N TYR A 30 -6.29 -3.24 -14.51
CA TYR A 30 -6.27 -4.51 -13.80
C TYR A 30 -6.07 -4.29 -12.30
N GLN A 31 -6.53 -5.26 -11.51
CA GLN A 31 -6.26 -5.34 -10.08
C GLN A 31 -5.45 -6.61 -9.79
N PHE A 32 -4.30 -6.43 -9.15
CA PHE A 32 -3.45 -7.54 -8.75
C PHE A 32 -3.81 -7.99 -7.33
N GLN A 33 -4.21 -9.26 -7.16
CA GLN A 33 -4.69 -9.81 -5.89
C GLN A 33 -4.01 -11.15 -5.53
N GLN A 34 -2.82 -11.41 -6.06
CA GLN A 34 -2.11 -12.65 -5.75
C GLN A 34 -1.60 -12.66 -4.31
N ASN A 35 -2.03 -13.66 -3.54
CA ASN A 35 -1.52 -13.92 -2.20
C ASN A 35 -0.20 -14.71 -2.25
N GLY A 36 0.63 -14.59 -1.21
CA GLY A 36 1.70 -15.57 -0.94
C GLY A 36 3.14 -15.09 -1.14
N ILE A 37 3.35 -13.80 -1.43
CA ILE A 37 4.69 -13.20 -1.37
C ILE A 37 4.66 -11.99 -0.44
N ASP A 38 5.31 -12.13 0.71
CA ASP A 38 5.70 -11.00 1.55
C ASP A 38 7.17 -10.66 1.29
N LEU A 39 7.40 -9.51 0.67
CA LEU A 39 8.72 -8.98 0.36
C LEU A 39 9.55 -8.63 1.60
N LEU A 40 8.88 -8.35 2.72
CA LEU A 40 9.51 -7.95 3.97
C LEU A 40 9.90 -9.16 4.84
N ARG A 41 9.68 -10.39 4.35
CA ARG A 41 10.00 -11.65 5.05
C ARG A 41 9.40 -11.73 6.46
N ASN A 42 8.41 -10.91 6.75
CA ASN A 42 7.65 -11.01 7.98
C ASN A 42 6.44 -11.87 7.64
N SER A 43 6.19 -12.93 8.40
CA SER A 43 5.04 -13.80 8.19
C SER A 43 3.76 -13.14 8.71
N PHE A 44 3.48 -11.90 8.32
CA PHE A 44 2.16 -11.35 8.58
C PHE A 44 1.21 -12.09 7.65
N ASN A 45 0.17 -12.69 8.24
CA ASN A 45 -0.92 -13.31 7.50
C ASN A 45 -1.79 -12.20 6.88
N ILE A 46 -1.19 -11.42 5.97
CA ILE A 46 -1.85 -10.37 5.22
C ILE A 46 -2.58 -11.06 4.09
N SER A 47 -3.91 -10.97 4.12
CA SER A 47 -4.73 -11.29 2.97
C SER A 47 -4.50 -10.24 1.88
N GLY A 48 -4.11 -10.67 0.70
CA GLY A 48 -3.94 -9.81 -0.48
C GLY A 48 -2.51 -9.81 -1.04
N ALA A 49 -2.35 -9.00 -2.08
CA ALA A 49 -1.05 -8.69 -2.66
C ALA A 49 -0.44 -7.47 -1.96
N GLY A 50 0.81 -7.57 -1.52
CA GLY A 50 1.59 -6.43 -1.05
C GLY A 50 1.91 -5.47 -2.20
N HIS A 51 2.17 -4.20 -1.87
CA HIS A 51 2.56 -3.20 -2.87
C HIS A 51 3.85 -3.62 -3.60
N GLY A 52 3.86 -3.56 -4.93
CA GLY A 52 5.02 -3.90 -5.77
C GLY A 52 5.26 -5.40 -5.94
N THR A 53 4.44 -6.27 -5.33
CA THR A 53 4.60 -7.72 -5.47
C THR A 53 4.33 -8.21 -6.89
N GLU A 54 3.51 -7.50 -7.66
CA GLU A 54 3.24 -7.76 -9.07
C GLU A 54 4.51 -7.68 -9.94
N LEU A 55 5.48 -6.83 -9.56
CA LEU A 55 6.73 -6.67 -10.28
C LEU A 55 7.55 -7.96 -10.27
N ILE A 56 7.47 -8.73 -9.19
CA ILE A 56 8.15 -10.03 -9.09
C ILE A 56 7.63 -10.98 -10.18
N TYR A 57 6.33 -10.98 -10.42
CA TYR A 57 5.70 -11.77 -11.48
C TYR A 57 6.00 -11.19 -12.86
N LEU A 58 6.09 -9.86 -13.00
CA LEU A 58 6.40 -9.21 -14.27
C LEU A 58 7.85 -9.46 -14.72
N PHE A 59 8.83 -9.40 -13.81
CA PHE A 59 10.24 -9.67 -14.10
C PHE A 59 10.56 -11.18 -14.08
N GLY A 60 9.82 -11.95 -13.28
CA GLY A 60 9.77 -13.41 -13.32
C GLY A 60 10.73 -14.13 -12.36
N PRO A 61 11.08 -15.40 -12.66
CA PRO A 61 11.62 -16.32 -11.66
C PRO A 61 13.01 -15.92 -11.14
N THR A 62 13.82 -15.22 -11.93
CA THR A 62 15.13 -14.73 -11.48
C THR A 62 14.99 -13.74 -10.33
N LEU A 63 14.07 -12.77 -10.46
CA LEU A 63 13.83 -11.78 -9.41
C LEU A 63 13.23 -12.45 -8.16
N MET A 64 12.33 -13.42 -8.36
CA MET A 64 11.79 -14.23 -7.28
C MET A 64 12.88 -14.96 -6.48
N GLN A 65 13.84 -15.57 -7.19
CA GLN A 65 14.95 -16.28 -6.56
C GLN A 65 15.89 -15.31 -5.82
N GLN A 66 16.11 -14.11 -6.34
CA GLN A 66 17.00 -13.11 -5.74
C GLN A 66 16.40 -12.43 -4.50
N ILE A 67 15.12 -12.06 -4.56
CA ILE A 67 14.47 -11.27 -3.51
C ILE A 67 13.82 -12.16 -2.46
N VAL A 68 13.11 -13.21 -2.89
CA VAL A 68 12.33 -14.08 -1.99
C VAL A 68 13.12 -15.34 -1.62
N GLY A 69 14.14 -15.72 -2.40
CA GLY A 69 14.98 -16.88 -2.10
C GLY A 69 14.35 -18.23 -2.43
N ARG A 70 13.22 -18.24 -3.16
CA ARG A 70 12.54 -19.48 -3.60
C ARG A 70 12.16 -19.41 -5.07
N ARG A 71 11.80 -20.57 -5.64
CA ARG A 71 11.22 -20.66 -6.98
C ARG A 71 9.71 -20.37 -6.94
N PHE A 72 9.16 -20.00 -8.10
CA PHE A 72 7.71 -19.96 -8.28
C PHE A 72 7.10 -21.35 -8.11
N THR A 73 5.91 -21.36 -7.50
CA THR A 73 5.00 -22.49 -7.61
C THR A 73 4.43 -22.55 -9.04
N PRO A 74 3.89 -23.70 -9.48
CA PRO A 74 3.28 -23.81 -10.81
C PRO A 74 2.18 -22.76 -11.09
N ASN A 75 1.40 -22.39 -10.06
CA ASN A 75 0.37 -21.36 -10.19
C ASN A 75 0.98 -19.97 -10.38
N GLU A 76 1.98 -19.64 -9.57
CA GLU A 76 2.71 -18.37 -9.67
C GLU A 76 3.42 -18.21 -11.02
N ASP A 77 3.98 -19.30 -11.55
CA ASP A 77 4.62 -19.31 -12.86
C ASP A 77 3.61 -19.04 -13.98
N ARG A 78 2.44 -19.69 -13.94
CA ARG A 78 1.34 -19.42 -14.87
C ARG A 78 0.86 -17.97 -14.80
N LEU A 79 0.79 -17.39 -13.60
CA LEU A 79 0.47 -15.98 -13.40
C LEU A 79 1.55 -15.07 -13.99
N SER A 80 2.84 -15.37 -13.75
CA SER A 80 3.96 -14.62 -14.32
C SER A 80 3.94 -14.65 -15.85
N VAL A 81 3.77 -15.82 -16.45
CA VAL A 81 3.68 -15.98 -17.92
C VAL A 81 2.47 -15.22 -18.47
N THR A 82 1.32 -15.30 -17.81
CA THR A 82 0.10 -14.59 -18.23
C THR A 82 0.31 -13.08 -18.15
N LEU A 83 0.78 -12.56 -17.01
CA LEU A 83 1.03 -11.14 -16.81
C LEU A 83 2.02 -10.59 -17.86
N LYS A 84 3.14 -11.28 -18.08
CA LYS A 84 4.12 -10.90 -19.11
C LYS A 84 3.49 -10.85 -20.50
N ARG A 85 2.69 -11.86 -20.85
CA ARG A 85 1.99 -11.89 -22.13
C ARG A 85 1.07 -10.68 -22.29
N LEU A 86 0.27 -10.36 -21.28
CA LEU A 86 -0.64 -9.20 -21.34
C LEU A 86 0.13 -7.90 -21.59
N TRP A 87 1.24 -7.69 -20.87
CA TRP A 87 2.10 -6.52 -21.07
C TRP A 87 2.76 -6.49 -22.46
N VAL A 88 3.28 -7.62 -22.94
CA VAL A 88 3.89 -7.69 -24.28
C VAL A 88 2.87 -7.41 -25.37
N GLU A 89 1.66 -7.96 -25.28
CA GLU A 89 0.60 -7.69 -26.26
C GLU A 89 0.18 -6.23 -26.23
N PHE A 90 0.01 -5.64 -25.04
CA PHE A 90 -0.28 -4.22 -24.89
C PHE A 90 0.81 -3.34 -25.52
N ILE A 91 2.08 -3.62 -25.25
CA ILE A 91 3.22 -2.86 -25.83
C ILE A 91 3.25 -2.99 -27.36
N ARG A 92 2.94 -4.17 -27.91
CA ARG A 92 3.01 -4.42 -29.36
C ARG A 92 1.85 -3.81 -30.13
N GLN A 93 0.64 -3.86 -29.59
CA GLN A 93 -0.60 -3.60 -30.32
C GLN A 93 -1.41 -2.42 -29.76
N GLY A 94 -1.06 -1.90 -28.59
CA GLY A 94 -1.88 -0.94 -27.84
C GLY A 94 -3.16 -1.54 -27.25
N SER A 95 -3.54 -2.76 -27.66
CA SER A 95 -4.73 -3.46 -27.22
C SER A 95 -4.43 -4.93 -26.91
N VAL A 96 -5.02 -5.44 -25.83
CA VAL A 96 -4.86 -6.84 -25.44
C VAL A 96 -6.02 -7.64 -26.03
N ARG A 97 -5.97 -7.87 -27.35
CA ARG A 97 -6.94 -8.74 -28.02
C ARG A 97 -6.60 -10.20 -27.75
N THR A 98 -7.37 -10.88 -26.91
CA THR A 98 -7.32 -12.34 -26.87
C THR A 98 -8.04 -12.89 -28.10
N ASN A 99 -7.44 -13.90 -28.73
CA ASN A 99 -8.00 -14.60 -29.88
C ASN A 99 -9.44 -15.08 -29.55
N PRO A 100 -10.46 -14.79 -30.39
CA PRO A 100 -11.85 -15.21 -30.15
C PRO A 100 -12.05 -16.72 -30.00
N TYR A 101 -11.09 -17.54 -30.42
CA TYR A 101 -11.09 -19.01 -30.24
C TYR A 101 -10.42 -19.48 -28.93
N SER A 102 -9.91 -18.55 -28.12
CA SER A 102 -9.28 -18.86 -26.83
C SER A 102 -10.32 -18.73 -25.72
N TYR A 103 -10.55 -19.79 -24.95
CA TYR A 103 -11.38 -19.80 -23.72
C TYR A 103 -10.80 -18.92 -22.58
N VAL A 104 -9.96 -17.95 -22.90
CA VAL A 104 -9.26 -17.08 -21.96
C VAL A 104 -10.01 -15.75 -21.91
N THR A 105 -10.37 -15.33 -20.70
CA THR A 105 -11.01 -14.05 -20.38
C THR A 105 -10.42 -12.91 -21.21
N VAL A 106 -11.28 -12.19 -21.94
CA VAL A 106 -10.89 -11.05 -22.78
C VAL A 106 -10.64 -9.84 -21.89
N TRP A 107 -9.47 -9.22 -21.98
CA TRP A 107 -9.21 -7.95 -21.31
C TRP A 107 -9.86 -6.83 -22.11
N ARG A 108 -11.06 -6.42 -21.67
CA ARG A 108 -11.82 -5.34 -22.29
C ARG A 108 -11.22 -3.97 -21.94
N ARG A 109 -11.43 -3.00 -22.83
CA ARG A 109 -11.14 -1.60 -22.56
C ARG A 109 -11.92 -1.15 -21.32
N TYR A 110 -11.27 -0.39 -20.46
CA TYR A 110 -11.89 0.25 -19.31
C TYR A 110 -12.91 1.28 -19.76
N ASN A 111 -14.09 1.23 -19.15
CA ASN A 111 -15.17 2.20 -19.33
C ASN A 111 -15.63 2.63 -17.93
N ASN A 112 -15.89 3.92 -17.74
CA ASN A 112 -16.43 4.47 -16.50
C ASN A 112 -17.80 3.88 -16.15
N ASP A 113 -18.63 3.57 -17.16
CA ASP A 113 -19.99 3.07 -16.94
C ASP A 113 -20.01 1.59 -16.54
N GLU A 114 -19.16 0.79 -17.20
CA GLU A 114 -19.10 -0.66 -17.00
C GLU A 114 -18.05 -1.07 -15.95
N ASP A 115 -17.20 -0.14 -15.54
CA ASP A 115 -16.12 -0.37 -14.58
C ASP A 115 -15.26 -1.59 -14.94
N ASN A 116 -14.96 -1.74 -16.23
CA ASN A 116 -14.29 -2.91 -16.78
C ASN A 116 -12.80 -2.97 -16.42
N PHE A 117 -12.46 -3.75 -15.40
CA PHE A 117 -11.08 -4.16 -15.13
C PHE A 117 -10.99 -5.67 -15.01
N ILE A 118 -9.77 -6.21 -15.10
CA ILE A 118 -9.52 -7.63 -14.84
C ILE A 118 -8.88 -7.81 -13.46
N VAL A 119 -9.17 -8.92 -12.79
CA VAL A 119 -8.52 -9.31 -11.55
C VAL A 119 -7.54 -10.43 -11.84
N LEU A 120 -6.28 -10.21 -11.45
CA LEU A 120 -5.19 -11.18 -11.60
C LEU A 120 -4.95 -11.87 -10.26
N LYS A 121 -5.33 -13.14 -10.19
CA LYS A 121 -5.12 -14.00 -9.02
C LYS A 121 -5.11 -15.47 -9.39
N THR A 122 -4.40 -16.25 -8.61
CA THR A 122 -4.46 -17.72 -8.65
C THR A 122 -5.05 -18.24 -7.37
N ASN A 123 -5.76 -19.36 -7.45
CA ASN A 123 -6.25 -20.06 -6.27
C ASN A 123 -5.42 -21.32 -6.07
N ASN A 124 -4.76 -21.41 -4.91
CA ASN A 124 -3.93 -22.56 -4.56
C ASN A 124 -4.76 -23.82 -4.26
N ASN A 125 -6.06 -23.67 -3.99
CA ASN A 125 -6.95 -24.76 -3.60
C ASN A 125 -7.77 -25.33 -4.77
N GLN A 126 -7.53 -24.87 -6.00
CA GLN A 126 -8.32 -25.23 -7.18
C GLN A 126 -7.46 -25.85 -8.28
N PRO A 127 -8.05 -26.67 -9.17
CA PRO A 127 -7.30 -27.45 -10.14
C PRO A 127 -6.47 -26.57 -11.09
N PRO A 128 -5.33 -27.09 -11.59
CA PRO A 128 -4.34 -26.38 -12.41
C PRO A 128 -4.85 -25.91 -13.80
N GLN A 129 -6.14 -26.02 -14.07
CA GLN A 129 -6.78 -25.65 -15.34
C GLN A 129 -7.54 -24.32 -15.29
N GLN A 130 -7.76 -23.72 -14.11
CA GLN A 130 -8.47 -22.44 -14.02
C GLN A 130 -7.67 -21.29 -14.62
N SER A 131 -8.40 -20.28 -15.12
CA SER A 131 -7.85 -19.03 -15.64
C SER A 131 -7.26 -18.21 -14.50
N VAL A 132 -6.17 -17.49 -14.81
CA VAL A 132 -5.54 -16.55 -13.88
C VAL A 132 -6.20 -15.16 -13.95
N ILE A 133 -6.94 -14.92 -15.04
CA ILE A 133 -7.67 -13.69 -15.32
C ILE A 133 -9.13 -13.91 -14.95
N HIS A 134 -9.64 -13.06 -14.08
CA HIS A 134 -11.02 -13.08 -13.60
C HIS A 134 -11.69 -11.73 -13.88
N TYR A 135 -13.01 -11.73 -14.09
CA TYR A 135 -13.80 -10.51 -14.00
C TYR A 135 -14.03 -10.16 -12.51
N PRO A 136 -14.22 -8.87 -12.18
CA PRO A 136 -14.47 -8.46 -10.81
C PRO A 136 -15.74 -9.13 -10.28
N SER A 137 -15.62 -9.71 -9.09
CA SER A 137 -16.76 -10.23 -8.34
C SER A 137 -17.47 -9.10 -7.59
N THR A 138 -18.66 -9.37 -7.05
CA THR A 138 -19.39 -8.39 -6.22
C THR A 138 -18.54 -7.86 -5.06
N GLU A 139 -17.78 -8.73 -4.41
CA GLU A 139 -16.83 -8.37 -3.34
C GLU A 139 -15.75 -7.41 -3.84
N ASP A 140 -15.24 -7.65 -5.05
CA ASP A 140 -14.26 -6.77 -5.67
C ASP A 140 -14.86 -5.40 -5.99
N LEU A 141 -16.18 -5.25 -6.11
CA LEU A 141 -16.81 -3.94 -6.36
C LEU A 141 -17.15 -3.18 -5.07
N ILE A 142 -17.11 -3.82 -3.88
CA ILE A 142 -17.45 -3.16 -2.61
C ILE A 142 -16.52 -1.96 -2.31
N PHE A 143 -15.25 -2.01 -2.74
CA PHE A 143 -14.33 -0.89 -2.51
C PHE A 143 -14.81 0.42 -3.15
N ARG A 144 -15.69 0.38 -4.15
CA ARG A 144 -16.21 1.58 -4.83
C ARG A 144 -16.88 2.55 -3.87
N HIS A 145 -17.66 2.04 -2.93
CA HIS A 145 -18.28 2.85 -1.88
C HIS A 145 -17.25 3.54 -0.98
N ARG A 146 -16.10 2.89 -0.78
CA ARG A 146 -14.99 3.48 0.00
C ARG A 146 -14.23 4.50 -0.83
N ILE A 147 -14.11 4.30 -2.14
CA ILE A 147 -13.48 5.27 -3.05
C ILE A 147 -14.36 6.52 -3.23
N SER A 148 -15.69 6.39 -3.35
CA SER A 148 -16.58 7.55 -3.44
C SER A 148 -16.53 8.40 -2.17
N LEU A 149 -16.26 7.78 -1.00
CA LEU A 149 -15.96 8.55 0.21
C LEU A 149 -14.75 9.47 0.01
N TRP A 150 -13.67 8.96 -0.58
CA TRP A 150 -12.45 9.73 -0.81
C TRP A 150 -12.58 10.79 -1.91
N ASN A 151 -13.18 10.42 -3.04
CA ASN A 151 -13.20 11.27 -4.23
C ASN A 151 -14.40 12.21 -4.27
N ASP A 152 -15.54 11.85 -3.67
CA ASP A 152 -16.77 12.64 -3.73
C ASP A 152 -17.13 13.27 -2.38
N LEU A 153 -17.18 12.47 -1.31
CA LEU A 153 -17.73 12.92 -0.02
C LEU A 153 -16.77 13.87 0.72
N LEU A 154 -15.50 13.48 0.89
CA LEU A 154 -14.53 14.27 1.64
C LEU A 154 -14.30 15.66 1.02
N PRO A 155 -14.13 15.82 -0.31
CA PRO A 155 -14.01 17.14 -0.91
C PRO A 155 -15.27 18.00 -0.72
N LYS A 156 -16.48 17.39 -0.82
CA LYS A 156 -17.74 18.11 -0.56
C LYS A 156 -17.82 18.60 0.88
N LEU A 157 -17.44 17.77 1.86
CA LEU A 157 -17.40 18.17 3.27
C LEU A 157 -16.39 19.29 3.52
N HIS A 158 -15.20 19.19 2.93
CA HIS A 158 -14.18 20.23 3.03
C HIS A 158 -14.67 21.58 2.46
N ASN A 159 -15.36 21.54 1.32
CA ASN A 159 -15.91 22.74 0.69
C ASN A 159 -17.01 23.39 1.54
N ILE A 160 -17.87 22.60 2.20
CA ILE A 160 -18.89 23.13 3.12
C ILE A 160 -18.22 23.83 4.31
N THR A 161 -17.23 23.19 4.92
CA THR A 161 -16.48 23.79 6.05
C THR A 161 -15.83 25.11 5.66
N ASN A 162 -15.36 25.26 4.42
CA ASN A 162 -14.74 26.50 3.94
C ASN A 162 -15.77 27.56 3.50
N GLN A 163 -16.95 27.16 3.01
CA GLN A 163 -18.00 28.09 2.56
C GLN A 163 -18.77 28.72 3.72
N ASP A 164 -18.91 28.04 4.86
CA ASP A 164 -19.46 28.60 6.09
C ASP A 164 -18.50 29.64 6.76
N ILE A 165 -17.35 29.91 6.14
CA ILE A 165 -16.38 30.94 6.54
C ILE A 165 -16.42 32.11 5.53
N ILE A 166 -17.59 32.77 5.40
CA ILE A 166 -17.72 34.17 4.92
C ILE A 166 -18.26 34.97 6.11
N PRO A 167 -17.73 36.18 6.41
CA PRO A 167 -17.52 36.63 7.77
C PRO A 167 -18.82 37.18 8.37
N ALA A 168 -19.57 36.31 9.04
CA ALA A 168 -20.34 36.79 10.16
C ALA A 168 -19.32 37.37 11.14
N LYS A 169 -19.36 38.71 11.31
CA LYS A 169 -18.74 39.45 12.40
C LYS A 169 -19.31 38.91 13.72
N ILE A 170 -18.84 37.74 14.10
CA ILE A 170 -18.93 37.19 15.43
C ILE A 170 -17.58 37.59 16.00
N GLU A 171 -17.60 38.53 16.94
CA GLU A 171 -16.45 38.76 17.81
C GLU A 171 -15.88 37.41 18.21
N PRO A 172 -14.56 37.18 18.10
CA PRO A 172 -14.00 35.97 18.64
C PRO A 172 -14.12 36.09 20.15
N THR A 173 -15.23 35.62 20.73
CA THR A 173 -15.16 34.93 22.00
C THR A 173 -14.27 33.75 21.71
N GLY A 174 -12.96 33.98 21.85
CA GLY A 174 -11.97 32.98 21.59
C GLY A 174 -12.36 31.75 22.38
N MET A 175 -12.71 30.68 21.66
CA MET A 175 -12.19 29.39 22.08
C MET A 175 -10.68 29.50 21.95
N HIS A 176 -10.08 30.16 22.94
CA HIS A 176 -8.74 29.92 23.38
C HIS A 176 -8.70 28.43 23.65
N LEU A 177 -8.31 27.64 22.63
CA LEU A 177 -7.76 26.32 22.85
C LEU A 177 -6.64 26.59 23.85
N THR A 178 -6.94 26.31 25.11
CA THR A 178 -5.94 26.39 26.17
C THR A 178 -4.79 25.55 25.68
N THR A 179 -3.64 26.19 25.55
CA THR A 179 -2.36 25.60 25.18
C THR A 179 -1.85 24.67 26.29
N ASP A 180 -2.76 24.02 27.00
CA ASP A 180 -2.56 23.07 28.09
C ASP A 180 -2.98 21.69 27.60
N GLN A 181 -2.15 21.15 26.72
CA GLN A 181 -2.14 19.73 26.39
C GLN A 181 -1.21 19.06 27.41
N PRO A 182 -1.71 18.37 28.46
CA PRO A 182 -0.88 17.79 29.53
C PRO A 182 0.11 16.73 29.02
N TYR A 183 -0.08 16.21 27.80
CA TYR A 183 0.87 15.29 27.20
C TYR A 183 2.16 15.95 26.73
N ARG A 184 2.17 17.27 26.43
CA ARG A 184 3.39 17.96 25.99
C ARG A 184 4.37 18.13 27.15
N SER A 185 3.88 18.57 28.31
CA SER A 185 4.70 18.64 29.52
C SER A 185 5.19 17.26 29.96
N ALA A 186 4.33 16.23 29.89
CA ALA A 186 4.71 14.85 30.17
C ALA A 186 5.77 14.30 29.19
N MET A 187 5.67 14.62 27.90
CA MET A 187 6.65 14.22 26.89
C MET A 187 8.02 14.87 27.16
N TYR A 188 8.06 16.16 27.50
CA TYR A 188 9.32 16.86 27.79
C TYR A 188 9.96 16.42 29.11
N THR A 189 9.17 16.12 30.15
CA THR A 189 9.72 15.60 31.41
C THR A 189 10.31 14.20 31.24
N LEU A 190 9.66 13.33 30.45
CA LEU A 190 10.18 11.99 30.14
C LEU A 190 11.48 12.07 29.34
N ILE A 191 11.54 12.92 28.31
CA ILE A 191 12.75 13.16 27.53
C ILE A 191 13.90 13.67 28.42
N ALA A 192 13.62 14.63 29.30
CA ALA A 192 14.62 15.16 30.23
C ALA A 192 15.15 14.06 31.18
N PHE A 193 14.27 13.18 31.69
CA PHE A 193 14.65 12.09 32.58
C PHE A 193 15.56 11.06 31.88
N VAL A 194 15.26 10.73 30.63
CA VAL A 194 16.08 9.83 29.80
C VAL A 194 17.47 10.41 29.57
N ILE A 195 17.57 11.71 29.29
CA ILE A 195 18.86 12.39 29.11
C ILE A 195 19.68 12.37 30.41
N VAL A 196 19.05 12.65 31.55
CA VAL A 196 19.72 12.60 32.87
C VAL A 196 20.22 11.19 33.18
N LEU A 197 19.41 10.16 32.94
CA LEU A 197 19.81 8.76 33.13
C LEU A 197 20.97 8.36 32.23
N LEU A 198 20.99 8.81 30.97
CA LEU A 198 22.11 8.60 30.06
C LEU A 198 23.41 9.25 30.56
N ILE A 199 23.33 10.50 31.04
CA ILE A 199 24.50 11.20 31.61
C ILE A 199 25.01 10.46 32.86
N LEU A 200 24.11 10.04 33.75
CA LEU A 200 24.46 9.27 34.95
C LEU A 200 25.13 7.94 34.59
N LEU A 201 24.62 7.24 33.58
CA LEU A 201 25.21 5.99 33.09
C LEU A 201 26.62 6.22 32.56
N ILE A 202 26.84 7.28 31.76
CA ILE A 202 28.17 7.65 31.26
C ILE A 202 29.12 7.93 32.43
N ILE A 203 28.68 8.68 33.44
CA ILE A 203 29.48 8.97 34.64
C ILE A 203 29.81 7.68 35.39
N CYS A 204 28.84 6.80 35.60
CA CYS A 204 29.06 5.50 36.25
C CYS A 204 30.10 4.66 35.49
N VAL A 205 30.02 4.60 34.16
CA VAL A 205 31.00 3.89 33.33
C VAL A 205 32.39 4.51 33.45
N VAL A 206 32.49 5.84 33.44
CA VAL A 206 33.78 6.54 33.61
C VAL A 206 34.36 6.29 35.00
N LEU A 207 33.55 6.32 36.06
CA LEU A 207 33.99 6.05 37.42
C LEU A 207 34.42 4.59 37.61
N LEU A 208 33.68 3.63 37.03
CA LEU A 208 34.06 2.22 37.05
C LEU A 208 35.37 1.98 36.30
N LYS A 209 35.52 2.59 35.11
CA LYS A 209 36.75 2.49 34.33
C LYS A 209 37.95 3.13 35.05
N ARG A 210 37.73 4.26 35.73
CA ARG A 210 38.76 4.93 36.51
C ARG A 210 39.17 4.11 37.73
N ARG A 211 38.22 3.53 38.48
CA ARG A 211 38.52 2.64 39.61
C ARG A 211 39.21 1.35 39.17
N ALA A 212 38.84 0.78 38.03
CA ALA A 212 39.53 -0.39 37.46
C ALA A 212 41.00 -0.06 37.15
N LYS A 213 41.26 1.10 36.54
CA LYS A 213 42.61 1.57 36.22
C LYS A 213 43.45 1.91 37.46
N GLU A 214 42.84 2.44 38.51
CA GLU A 214 43.52 2.69 39.80
C GLU A 214 43.88 1.37 40.49
N ARG A 215 42.99 0.37 40.47
CA ARG A 215 43.26 -0.96 41.03
C ARG A 215 44.37 -1.72 40.30
N GLU A 216 44.49 -1.55 38.98
CA GLU A 216 45.62 -2.10 38.21
C GLU A 216 46.95 -1.44 38.57
N ARG A 217 46.94 -0.16 38.97
CA ARG A 217 48.17 0.58 39.32
C ARG A 217 48.66 0.28 40.75
N ASP A 218 47.78 -0.15 41.65
CA ASP A 218 48.15 -0.57 43.01
C ASP A 218 48.71 -2.02 43.07
N LEU A 219 48.71 -2.73 41.92
CA LEU A 219 49.21 -4.10 41.78
C LEU A 219 50.58 -4.20 41.08
N PHE A 220 51.20 -3.07 40.72
CA PHE A 220 52.56 -2.96 40.18
C PHE A 220 53.40 -2.04 41.07
#